data_AF-A0A968B798-F1
#
_entry.id   AF-A0A968B798-F1
#
_cell.length_a   1.000
_cell.length_b   1.000
_cell.length_c   1.000
_cell.angle_alpha   90.00
_cell.angle_beta   90.00
_cell.angle_gamma   90.00
#
_symmetry.space_group_name_H-M   'P 1'
#
loop_
_entity.id
_entity.type
_entity.pdbx_description
1 polymer ?
#
loop_
_entity_poly.entity_id
_entity_poly.type
_entity_poly.pdbx_seq_one_letter_code
_entity_poly.pdbx_strand_id
1 'polypeptide(L)'
;MNTLNLALGTQVINNSFINVRRGVLLTYHDAPQVNGNRIVALSDRGITASYCDGSLEIMKNEISVGSTYGIYVVNSDGGVPPGGTPGLIANNFVHVGSNSTAYGIHMSNSTYQNVYYNSVHITSGHATAGRGLYVTGGGSNSINIVNNIFANRSMGYSIYINTPGAVGTSDYNNLYSAGNYLAYWSNAARIDLAALQSVSGKEANSLSVFPHYTSTTDLHTVAPWLNGAGTSLSEVIDDIDGDARGGTPDIGADEFVPDPTTTTPLAGIYTIGSGGDYATFADAVDDVELKGVSAPVTFNVLNGTYTEQVSVVSIPGSSTEDPVTFQSQSGNAADVTLFYAASGANDNWVFLLYGADNVRIRNLTLASNNAPLPTYGRVIYMVGGVDSVEISDNILNGSSTTSTNAANLGIIYANDSHYRSRIIENNEFNNGSVGVSIEGLSTSVLTSGTQILNNSFSNVRRGVLLTYHD
;
A
#
# COMPACT_ATOMS: atom_id res chain seq x y z
N MET A 1 -35.46 -5.95 -12.80
CA MET A 1 -35.53 -5.96 -14.28
C MET A 1 -36.62 -5.01 -14.76
N ASN A 2 -36.25 -3.75 -15.05
CA ASN A 2 -37.09 -2.82 -15.80
C ASN A 2 -36.54 -2.82 -17.22
N THR A 3 -37.07 -3.70 -18.07
CA THR A 3 -36.55 -4.05 -19.41
C THR A 3 -36.82 -2.96 -20.47
N LEU A 4 -36.66 -1.68 -20.12
CA LEU A 4 -36.82 -0.59 -21.09
C LEU A 4 -35.55 -0.46 -21.94
N ASN A 5 -35.58 -1.10 -23.12
CA ASN A 5 -34.70 -0.90 -24.28
C ASN A 5 -33.19 -0.80 -23.98
N LEU A 6 -32.59 -1.84 -23.43
CA LEU A 6 -31.13 -1.95 -23.37
C LEU A 6 -30.55 -2.12 -24.78
N ALA A 7 -29.45 -1.41 -25.07
CA ALA A 7 -28.72 -1.56 -26.33
C ALA A 7 -27.91 -2.87 -26.35
N LEU A 8 -28.05 -3.66 -27.42
CA LEU A 8 -27.39 -4.95 -27.60
C LEU A 8 -26.10 -4.82 -28.43
N GLY A 9 -25.15 -5.74 -28.21
CA GLY A 9 -23.99 -5.94 -29.09
C GLY A 9 -22.97 -4.80 -29.06
N THR A 10 -22.88 -4.06 -27.95
CA THR A 10 -21.94 -2.96 -27.81
C THR A 10 -20.53 -3.46 -27.53
N GLN A 11 -19.57 -3.05 -28.34
CA GLN A 11 -18.16 -3.44 -28.23
C GLN A 11 -17.25 -2.21 -28.30
N VAL A 12 -16.38 -2.05 -27.32
CA VAL A 12 -15.30 -1.06 -27.27
C VAL A 12 -14.02 -1.84 -27.03
N ILE A 13 -13.36 -2.25 -28.12
CA ILE A 13 -12.26 -3.21 -28.06
C ILE A 13 -11.00 -2.64 -28.70
N ASN A 14 -9.84 -2.80 -28.05
CA ASN A 14 -8.51 -2.45 -28.58
C ASN A 14 -8.34 -0.98 -29.02
N ASN A 15 -8.93 -0.05 -28.26
CA ASN A 15 -8.81 1.39 -28.53
C ASN A 15 -7.77 2.05 -27.62
N SER A 16 -7.25 3.19 -28.05
CA SER A 16 -6.40 4.06 -27.23
C SER A 16 -7.07 5.42 -27.00
N PHE A 17 -7.35 5.73 -25.74
CA PHE A 17 -7.94 6.99 -25.29
C PHE A 17 -6.90 7.76 -24.47
N ILE A 18 -6.29 8.78 -25.05
CA ILE A 18 -5.20 9.53 -24.41
C ILE A 18 -5.63 10.96 -24.10
N ASN A 19 -5.39 11.40 -22.87
CA ASN A 19 -5.71 12.75 -22.38
C ASN A 19 -7.19 13.13 -22.51
N VAL A 20 -8.08 12.15 -22.31
CA VAL A 20 -9.52 12.35 -22.35
C VAL A 20 -10.06 12.76 -20.98
N ARG A 21 -11.22 13.43 -20.95
CA ARG A 21 -11.92 13.74 -19.69
C ARG A 21 -12.50 12.48 -19.04
N ARG A 22 -13.17 11.64 -19.84
CA ARG A 22 -13.69 10.31 -19.50
C ARG A 22 -13.23 9.33 -20.57
N GLY A 23 -12.86 8.12 -20.19
CA GLY A 23 -12.52 7.05 -21.14
C GLY A 23 -13.77 6.51 -21.84
N VAL A 24 -14.47 5.59 -21.18
CA VAL A 24 -15.67 4.93 -21.72
C VAL A 24 -16.87 5.19 -20.81
N LEU A 25 -18.01 5.54 -21.40
CA LEU A 25 -19.27 5.75 -20.68
C LEU A 25 -20.38 4.97 -21.38
N LEU A 26 -20.87 3.93 -20.72
CA LEU A 26 -22.00 3.12 -21.18
C LEU A 26 -23.19 3.31 -20.24
N THR A 27 -24.39 3.47 -20.81
CA THR A 27 -25.63 3.62 -20.05
C THR A 27 -26.77 2.88 -20.76
N TYR A 28 -27.45 1.96 -20.06
CA TYR A 28 -28.53 1.13 -20.61
C TYR A 28 -28.07 0.18 -21.74
N HIS A 29 -27.09 -0.69 -21.46
CA HIS A 29 -26.63 -1.72 -22.39
C HIS A 29 -26.87 -3.13 -21.82
N ASP A 30 -27.03 -4.12 -22.68
CA ASP A 30 -27.10 -5.52 -22.31
C ASP A 30 -25.86 -6.25 -22.85
N ALA A 31 -25.13 -6.88 -21.94
CA ALA A 31 -23.85 -7.57 -22.16
C ALA A 31 -22.83 -6.79 -23.02
N PRO A 32 -22.49 -5.52 -22.68
CA PRO A 32 -21.48 -4.80 -23.44
C PRO A 32 -20.07 -5.33 -23.13
N GLN A 33 -19.16 -5.19 -24.09
CA GLN A 33 -17.76 -5.58 -23.97
C GLN A 33 -16.85 -4.34 -24.05
N VAL A 34 -16.01 -4.13 -23.04
CA VAL A 34 -15.00 -3.06 -23.02
C VAL A 34 -13.65 -3.71 -22.74
N ASN A 35 -12.97 -4.18 -23.79
CA ASN A 35 -11.83 -5.08 -23.65
C ASN A 35 -10.55 -4.57 -24.34
N GLY A 36 -9.37 -4.78 -23.75
CA GLY A 36 -8.09 -4.49 -24.41
C GLY A 36 -7.80 -3.01 -24.65
N ASN A 37 -8.46 -2.09 -23.96
CA ASN A 37 -8.29 -0.66 -24.21
C ASN A 37 -7.20 -0.05 -23.33
N ARG A 38 -6.45 0.91 -23.89
CA ARG A 38 -5.54 1.77 -23.13
C ARG A 38 -6.18 3.13 -22.89
N ILE A 39 -6.43 3.47 -21.64
CA ILE A 39 -7.20 4.65 -21.20
C ILE A 39 -6.36 5.52 -20.26
N VAL A 40 -6.10 6.75 -20.67
CA VAL A 40 -5.50 7.80 -19.82
C VAL A 40 -6.52 8.93 -19.66
N ALA A 41 -7.24 8.94 -18.53
CA ALA A 41 -8.30 9.89 -18.24
C ALA A 41 -7.89 10.88 -17.14
N LEU A 42 -7.74 12.16 -17.47
CA LEU A 42 -7.05 13.11 -16.58
C LEU A 42 -7.94 13.72 -15.50
N SER A 43 -9.26 13.79 -15.69
CA SER A 43 -10.10 14.66 -14.84
C SER A 43 -11.45 14.09 -14.39
N ASP A 44 -11.84 12.87 -14.78
CA ASP A 44 -13.11 12.27 -14.30
C ASP A 44 -13.02 10.75 -14.07
N ARG A 45 -13.22 9.92 -15.10
CA ARG A 45 -13.32 8.45 -14.94
C ARG A 45 -12.67 7.69 -16.08
N GLY A 46 -12.14 6.50 -15.79
CA GLY A 46 -11.68 5.54 -16.78
C GLY A 46 -12.87 4.92 -17.53
N ILE A 47 -13.49 3.89 -16.94
CA ILE A 47 -14.65 3.19 -17.50
C ILE A 47 -15.87 3.38 -16.60
N THR A 48 -17.03 3.69 -17.18
CA THR A 48 -18.32 3.74 -16.50
C THR A 48 -19.32 2.82 -17.17
N ALA A 49 -19.90 1.89 -16.40
CA ALA A 49 -21.03 1.06 -16.79
C ALA A 49 -22.20 1.37 -15.83
N SER A 50 -23.28 1.96 -16.36
CA SER A 50 -24.46 2.33 -15.58
C SER A 50 -25.69 1.65 -16.17
N TYR A 51 -26.44 0.87 -15.40
CA TYR A 51 -27.55 0.09 -15.95
C TYR A 51 -27.11 -0.79 -17.12
N CYS A 52 -25.94 -1.42 -16.98
CA CYS A 52 -25.39 -2.35 -17.96
C CYS A 52 -25.58 -3.77 -17.45
N ASP A 53 -26.65 -4.42 -17.89
CA ASP A 53 -27.04 -5.73 -17.36
C ASP A 53 -26.50 -6.88 -18.22
N GLY A 54 -26.73 -8.12 -17.78
CA GLY A 54 -26.30 -9.32 -18.49
C GLY A 54 -24.81 -9.62 -18.29
N SER A 55 -24.20 -10.36 -19.22
CA SER A 55 -22.78 -10.71 -19.15
C SER A 55 -21.90 -9.54 -19.60
N LEU A 56 -21.92 -8.44 -18.82
CA LEU A 56 -20.98 -7.31 -18.98
C LEU A 56 -19.54 -7.82 -18.92
N GLU A 57 -18.70 -7.38 -19.85
CA GLU A 57 -17.26 -7.69 -19.85
C GLU A 57 -16.44 -6.40 -19.81
N ILE A 58 -15.54 -6.30 -18.84
CA ILE A 58 -14.51 -5.27 -18.75
C ILE A 58 -13.19 -6.00 -18.53
N MET A 59 -12.47 -6.30 -19.62
CA MET A 59 -11.30 -7.17 -19.55
C MET A 59 -10.03 -6.58 -20.17
N LYS A 60 -8.87 -6.87 -19.60
CA LYS A 60 -7.56 -6.55 -20.21
C LYS A 60 -7.37 -5.07 -20.54
N ASN A 61 -7.98 -4.15 -19.78
CA ASN A 61 -7.80 -2.72 -20.00
C ASN A 61 -6.64 -2.20 -19.16
N GLU A 62 -5.84 -1.32 -19.76
CA GLU A 62 -4.85 -0.50 -19.06
C GLU A 62 -5.45 0.87 -18.77
N ILE A 63 -5.68 1.18 -17.51
CA ILE A 63 -6.43 2.37 -17.10
C ILE A 63 -5.57 3.20 -16.15
N SER A 64 -5.32 4.46 -16.51
CA SER A 64 -4.69 5.44 -15.63
C SER A 64 -5.58 6.67 -15.48
N VAL A 65 -5.98 6.99 -14.25
CA VAL A 65 -6.92 8.06 -13.94
C VAL A 65 -6.31 9.08 -12.99
N GLY A 66 -6.34 10.36 -13.39
CA GLY A 66 -5.89 11.51 -12.57
C GLY A 66 -6.93 12.05 -11.58
N SER A 67 -8.01 11.30 -11.34
CA SER A 67 -9.25 11.75 -10.69
C SER A 67 -9.91 10.60 -9.88
N THR A 68 -11.23 10.53 -9.77
CA THR A 68 -11.88 9.73 -8.72
C THR A 68 -12.04 8.23 -9.02
N TYR A 69 -12.35 7.82 -10.26
CA TYR A 69 -12.75 6.42 -10.53
C TYR A 69 -11.98 5.79 -11.69
N GLY A 70 -11.33 4.64 -11.44
CA GLY A 70 -10.79 3.76 -12.48
C GLY A 70 -11.90 3.08 -13.26
N ILE A 71 -12.57 2.11 -12.64
CA ILE A 71 -13.75 1.40 -13.15
C ILE A 71 -14.93 1.69 -12.23
N TYR A 72 -16.04 2.19 -12.80
CA TYR A 72 -17.26 2.54 -12.07
C TYR A 72 -18.47 1.77 -12.61
N VAL A 73 -18.92 0.77 -11.85
CA VAL A 73 -20.06 -0.10 -12.18
C VAL A 73 -21.20 0.21 -11.22
N VAL A 74 -22.36 0.59 -11.76
CA VAL A 74 -23.51 1.01 -10.96
C VAL A 74 -24.83 0.51 -11.53
N ASN A 75 -25.71 0.02 -10.65
CA ASN A 75 -27.03 -0.52 -11.03
C ASN A 75 -26.96 -1.53 -12.19
N SER A 76 -25.91 -2.36 -12.22
CA SER A 76 -25.58 -3.23 -13.35
C SER A 76 -25.57 -4.67 -12.87
N ASP A 77 -26.62 -5.41 -13.19
CA ASP A 77 -26.80 -6.78 -12.72
C ASP A 77 -26.33 -7.79 -13.76
N GLY A 78 -25.52 -8.75 -13.33
CA GLY A 78 -25.09 -9.85 -14.18
C GLY A 78 -26.25 -10.74 -14.63
N GLY A 79 -25.98 -11.62 -15.58
CA GLY A 79 -26.92 -12.68 -15.95
C GLY A 79 -27.14 -13.64 -14.76
N VAL A 80 -28.38 -13.73 -14.29
CA VAL A 80 -28.74 -14.57 -13.14
C VAL A 80 -29.05 -16.01 -13.58
N PRO A 81 -28.60 -17.05 -12.85
CA PRO A 81 -28.95 -18.45 -13.11
C PRO A 81 -30.46 -18.71 -13.15
N PRO A 82 -30.94 -19.76 -13.86
CA PRO A 82 -30.16 -20.86 -14.47
C PRO A 82 -29.70 -20.63 -15.92
N GLY A 83 -30.02 -19.50 -16.54
CA GLY A 83 -29.70 -19.22 -17.95
C GLY A 83 -28.78 -18.02 -18.20
N GLY A 84 -28.45 -17.25 -17.17
CA GLY A 84 -27.54 -16.11 -17.26
C GLY A 84 -26.15 -16.41 -16.71
N THR A 85 -25.14 -15.75 -17.28
CA THR A 85 -23.75 -15.76 -16.80
C THR A 85 -23.47 -14.48 -16.02
N PRO A 86 -22.72 -14.54 -14.90
CA PRO A 86 -22.24 -13.34 -14.22
C PRO A 86 -21.50 -12.39 -15.17
N GLY A 87 -21.53 -11.09 -14.89
CA GLY A 87 -20.60 -10.18 -15.55
C GLY A 87 -19.16 -10.45 -15.10
N LEU A 88 -18.18 -10.05 -15.90
CA LEU A 88 -16.76 -10.34 -15.71
C LEU A 88 -15.92 -9.06 -15.83
N ILE A 89 -15.28 -8.69 -14.72
CA ILE A 89 -14.32 -7.59 -14.63
C ILE A 89 -12.98 -8.23 -14.32
N ALA A 90 -12.10 -8.39 -15.32
CA ALA A 90 -10.90 -9.19 -15.15
C ALA A 90 -9.65 -8.74 -15.92
N ASN A 91 -8.47 -9.11 -15.42
CA ASN A 91 -7.17 -8.78 -16.03
C ASN A 91 -6.98 -7.29 -16.32
N ASN A 92 -7.61 -6.38 -15.58
CA ASN A 92 -7.41 -4.95 -15.81
C ASN A 92 -6.23 -4.46 -14.99
N PHE A 93 -5.38 -3.64 -15.60
CA PHE A 93 -4.49 -2.73 -14.89
C PHE A 93 -5.23 -1.43 -14.59
N VAL A 94 -5.38 -1.08 -13.32
CA VAL A 94 -6.12 0.12 -12.90
C VAL A 94 -5.31 0.96 -11.92
N HIS A 95 -4.72 2.02 -12.45
CA HIS A 95 -4.07 3.07 -11.66
C HIS A 95 -4.99 4.27 -11.44
N VAL A 96 -5.05 4.75 -10.19
CA VAL A 96 -5.74 5.99 -9.84
C VAL A 96 -4.86 6.86 -8.94
N GLY A 97 -4.37 7.96 -9.50
CA GLY A 97 -3.57 8.99 -8.81
C GLY A 97 -4.32 10.32 -8.80
N SER A 98 -5.02 10.63 -7.72
CA SER A 98 -5.81 11.88 -7.57
C SER A 98 -5.47 12.61 -6.28
N ASN A 99 -5.88 13.87 -6.12
CA ASN A 99 -5.75 14.59 -4.83
C ASN A 99 -7.05 14.55 -4.01
N SER A 100 -7.91 13.57 -4.29
CA SER A 100 -9.24 13.40 -3.72
C SER A 100 -9.43 11.93 -3.33
N THR A 101 -10.62 11.60 -2.86
CA THR A 101 -11.09 10.23 -2.79
C THR A 101 -10.86 9.52 -4.12
N ALA A 102 -10.22 8.34 -4.07
CA ALA A 102 -9.87 7.54 -5.23
C ALA A 102 -10.46 6.13 -5.09
N TYR A 103 -10.99 5.61 -6.19
CA TYR A 103 -11.57 4.28 -6.28
C TYR A 103 -10.98 3.57 -7.49
N GLY A 104 -10.29 2.46 -7.29
CA GLY A 104 -9.79 1.62 -8.39
C GLY A 104 -10.96 0.99 -9.11
N ILE A 105 -11.68 0.11 -8.41
CA ILE A 105 -12.95 -0.48 -8.87
C ILE A 105 -14.03 -0.11 -7.88
N HIS A 106 -15.10 0.53 -8.36
CA HIS A 106 -16.26 0.90 -7.56
C HIS A 106 -17.49 0.18 -8.09
N MET A 107 -18.09 -0.67 -7.26
CA MET A 107 -19.34 -1.36 -7.55
C MET A 107 -20.45 -0.86 -6.63
N SER A 108 -21.56 -0.44 -7.21
CA SER A 108 -22.73 -0.01 -6.44
C SER A 108 -24.04 -0.57 -6.97
N ASN A 109 -24.89 -1.08 -6.07
CA ASN A 109 -26.22 -1.61 -6.43
C ASN A 109 -26.18 -2.59 -7.60
N SER A 110 -25.13 -3.40 -7.66
CA SER A 110 -24.86 -4.34 -8.75
C SER A 110 -24.75 -5.74 -8.14
N THR A 111 -25.28 -6.75 -8.82
CA THR A 111 -25.30 -8.14 -8.35
C THR A 111 -24.81 -9.09 -9.45
N TYR A 112 -24.39 -10.31 -9.10
CA TYR A 112 -23.92 -11.34 -10.05
C TYR A 112 -22.72 -10.90 -10.89
N GLN A 113 -21.66 -10.45 -10.21
CA GLN A 113 -20.44 -9.96 -10.84
C GLN A 113 -19.22 -10.76 -10.38
N ASN A 114 -18.35 -11.13 -11.31
CA ASN A 114 -17.05 -11.71 -11.05
C ASN A 114 -15.97 -10.64 -11.23
N VAL A 115 -15.20 -10.37 -10.18
CA VAL A 115 -14.06 -9.45 -10.17
C VAL A 115 -12.81 -10.30 -9.95
N TYR A 116 -12.12 -10.64 -11.05
CA TYR A 116 -11.04 -11.63 -11.04
C TYR A 116 -9.73 -11.07 -11.59
N TYR A 117 -8.60 -11.40 -10.97
CA TYR A 117 -7.28 -11.11 -11.56
C TYR A 117 -7.07 -9.65 -11.96
N ASN A 118 -7.64 -8.66 -11.27
CA ASN A 118 -7.34 -7.26 -11.57
C ASN A 118 -6.11 -6.83 -10.76
N SER A 119 -5.22 -6.05 -11.36
CA SER A 119 -4.16 -5.34 -10.65
C SER A 119 -4.55 -3.89 -10.49
N VAL A 120 -4.80 -3.47 -9.25
CA VAL A 120 -5.24 -2.11 -8.90
C VAL A 120 -4.16 -1.43 -8.08
N HIS A 121 -3.84 -0.19 -8.45
CA HIS A 121 -2.86 0.64 -7.75
C HIS A 121 -3.41 2.04 -7.46
N ILE A 122 -3.57 2.35 -6.18
CA ILE A 122 -3.99 3.68 -5.73
C ILE A 122 -2.78 4.45 -5.20
N THR A 123 -2.49 5.60 -5.81
CA THR A 123 -1.43 6.53 -5.40
C THR A 123 -1.98 7.93 -5.17
N SER A 124 -3.22 8.04 -4.68
CA SER A 124 -3.85 9.32 -4.36
C SER A 124 -3.01 10.15 -3.37
N GLY A 125 -2.99 11.47 -3.51
CA GLY A 125 -2.40 12.38 -2.53
C GLY A 125 -3.23 12.54 -1.26
N HIS A 126 -4.43 11.94 -1.19
CA HIS A 126 -5.31 12.05 -0.02
C HIS A 126 -5.14 10.86 0.93
N ALA A 127 -4.44 11.09 2.05
CA ALA A 127 -3.94 10.11 3.03
C ALA A 127 -4.97 9.18 3.71
N THR A 128 -6.27 9.25 3.39
CA THR A 128 -7.30 8.43 4.05
C THR A 128 -8.45 8.00 3.14
N ALA A 129 -8.42 8.39 1.85
CA ALA A 129 -9.59 8.33 0.99
C ALA A 129 -9.43 7.42 -0.25
N GLY A 130 -8.26 6.80 -0.45
CA GLY A 130 -8.05 5.79 -1.49
C GLY A 130 -8.74 4.46 -1.15
N ARG A 131 -9.27 3.77 -2.15
CA ARG A 131 -9.87 2.42 -2.07
C ARG A 131 -9.53 1.63 -3.31
N GLY A 132 -8.86 0.49 -3.19
CA GLY A 132 -8.60 -0.41 -4.31
C GLY A 132 -9.92 -0.96 -4.87
N LEU A 133 -10.72 -1.56 -3.99
CA LEU A 133 -12.10 -1.96 -4.27
C LEU A 133 -13.08 -1.24 -3.34
N TYR A 134 -14.23 -0.81 -3.87
CA TYR A 134 -15.36 -0.34 -3.09
C TYR A 134 -16.64 -1.04 -3.50
N VAL A 135 -17.36 -1.62 -2.53
CA VAL A 135 -18.65 -2.28 -2.74
C VAL A 135 -19.69 -1.69 -1.80
N THR A 136 -20.78 -1.17 -2.37
CA THR A 136 -21.91 -0.63 -1.61
C THR A 136 -23.26 -0.91 -2.26
N GLY A 137 -24.25 -1.29 -1.44
CA GLY A 137 -25.53 -1.73 -1.97
C GLY A 137 -25.40 -2.97 -2.85
N GLY A 138 -26.51 -3.38 -3.46
CA GLY A 138 -26.63 -4.73 -3.99
C GLY A 138 -26.77 -5.73 -2.84
N GLY A 139 -27.60 -6.75 -3.02
CA GLY A 139 -27.83 -7.73 -1.97
C GLY A 139 -28.29 -9.00 -2.62
N SER A 140 -27.48 -10.06 -2.49
CA SER A 140 -27.74 -11.43 -2.96
C SER A 140 -26.53 -12.36 -2.75
N ASN A 141 -25.46 -11.93 -2.05
CA ASN A 141 -24.19 -12.67 -1.95
C ASN A 141 -23.66 -13.16 -3.31
N SER A 142 -23.68 -12.31 -4.32
CA SER A 142 -23.43 -12.71 -5.72
C SER A 142 -22.28 -11.97 -6.39
N ILE A 143 -21.50 -11.19 -5.63
CA ILE A 143 -20.23 -10.64 -6.11
C ILE A 143 -19.10 -11.57 -5.65
N ASN A 144 -18.28 -12.04 -6.60
CA ASN A 144 -17.11 -12.87 -6.34
C ASN A 144 -15.84 -12.06 -6.59
N ILE A 145 -14.91 -12.05 -5.63
CA ILE A 145 -13.69 -11.24 -5.64
C ILE A 145 -12.50 -12.18 -5.42
N VAL A 146 -11.82 -12.61 -6.49
CA VAL A 146 -10.81 -13.66 -6.39
C VAL A 146 -9.56 -13.33 -7.21
N ASN A 147 -8.37 -13.65 -6.70
CA ASN A 147 -7.07 -13.44 -7.37
C ASN A 147 -6.75 -11.99 -7.77
N ASN A 148 -7.32 -10.98 -7.12
CA ASN A 148 -7.00 -9.58 -7.43
C ASN A 148 -5.84 -9.07 -6.59
N ILE A 149 -5.06 -8.13 -7.14
CA ILE A 149 -4.22 -7.24 -6.33
C ILE A 149 -4.99 -5.93 -6.12
N PHE A 150 -5.32 -5.62 -4.87
CA PHE A 150 -5.85 -4.31 -4.47
C PHE A 150 -4.81 -3.59 -3.62
N ALA A 151 -3.92 -2.84 -4.28
CA ALA A 151 -2.85 -2.12 -3.61
C ALA A 151 -3.18 -0.64 -3.43
N ASN A 152 -3.07 -0.17 -2.19
CA ASN A 152 -3.27 1.23 -1.83
C ASN A 152 -2.04 1.80 -1.13
N ARG A 153 -1.23 2.54 -1.89
CA ARG A 153 -0.07 3.27 -1.35
C ARG A 153 -0.44 4.62 -0.76
N SER A 154 -1.70 5.07 -0.76
CA SER A 154 -2.11 6.39 -0.26
C SER A 154 -2.73 6.37 1.14
N MET A 155 -2.31 5.44 1.99
CA MET A 155 -2.77 5.30 3.39
C MET A 155 -4.29 5.06 3.58
N GLY A 156 -5.02 4.75 2.50
CA GLY A 156 -6.45 4.42 2.54
C GLY A 156 -6.70 2.93 2.81
N TYR A 157 -7.75 2.38 2.21
CA TYR A 157 -8.07 0.95 2.34
C TYR A 157 -7.69 0.19 1.07
N SER A 158 -7.22 -1.05 1.20
CA SER A 158 -7.12 -1.98 0.08
C SER A 158 -8.52 -2.26 -0.47
N ILE A 159 -9.42 -2.73 0.39
CA ILE A 159 -10.84 -2.95 0.07
C ILE A 159 -11.75 -2.25 1.08
N TYR A 160 -12.87 -1.75 0.58
CA TYR A 160 -13.91 -1.12 1.38
C TYR A 160 -15.27 -1.73 1.04
N ILE A 161 -15.73 -2.61 1.90
CA ILE A 161 -16.98 -3.35 1.74
C ILE A 161 -18.01 -2.77 2.71
N ASN A 162 -18.81 -1.83 2.20
CA ASN A 162 -19.89 -1.20 2.96
C ASN A 162 -21.09 -2.13 3.15
N THR A 163 -21.32 -3.03 2.20
CA THR A 163 -22.45 -3.97 2.21
C THR A 163 -21.95 -5.41 2.10
N PRO A 164 -21.59 -6.05 3.24
CA PRO A 164 -21.10 -7.43 3.24
C PRO A 164 -22.02 -8.43 2.55
N GLY A 165 -23.34 -8.25 2.65
CA GLY A 165 -24.35 -9.11 2.00
C GLY A 165 -24.39 -9.04 0.47
N ALA A 166 -23.57 -8.20 -0.16
CA ALA A 166 -23.33 -8.22 -1.59
C ALA A 166 -22.26 -9.25 -1.98
N VAL A 167 -21.32 -9.56 -1.06
CA VAL A 167 -20.12 -10.36 -1.34
C VAL A 167 -20.39 -11.83 -1.09
N GLY A 168 -20.46 -12.60 -2.17
CA GLY A 168 -20.56 -14.06 -2.15
C GLY A 168 -19.24 -14.70 -1.77
N THR A 169 -18.22 -14.50 -2.59
CA THR A 169 -16.88 -15.08 -2.40
C THR A 169 -15.84 -13.97 -2.37
N SER A 170 -14.86 -14.09 -1.48
CA SER A 170 -13.68 -13.23 -1.48
C SER A 170 -12.50 -14.04 -0.94
N ASP A 171 -11.53 -14.38 -1.77
CA ASP A 171 -10.38 -15.20 -1.38
C ASP A 171 -9.23 -15.09 -2.40
N TYR A 172 -8.03 -15.54 -2.03
CA TYR A 172 -6.83 -15.50 -2.88
C TYR A 172 -6.49 -14.11 -3.42
N ASN A 173 -6.88 -13.03 -2.74
CA ASN A 173 -6.54 -11.67 -3.16
C ASN A 173 -5.23 -11.23 -2.48
N ASN A 174 -4.47 -10.35 -3.12
CA ASN A 174 -3.45 -9.56 -2.43
C ASN A 174 -4.07 -8.23 -1.99
N LEU A 175 -4.27 -8.09 -0.69
CA LEU A 175 -4.82 -6.90 -0.08
C LEU A 175 -3.68 -6.11 0.55
N TYR A 176 -3.31 -4.97 -0.04
CA TYR A 176 -2.20 -4.17 0.47
C TYR A 176 -2.64 -2.73 0.77
N SER A 177 -2.31 -2.26 1.97
CA SER A 177 -2.41 -0.84 2.35
C SER A 177 -1.19 -0.42 3.15
N ALA A 178 -0.65 0.76 2.85
CA ALA A 178 0.37 1.42 3.68
C ALA A 178 -0.24 2.30 4.79
N GLY A 179 -1.55 2.24 5.02
CA GLY A 179 -2.26 3.05 6.02
C GLY A 179 -2.53 2.31 7.33
N ASN A 180 -3.12 3.01 8.31
CA ASN A 180 -3.47 2.46 9.63
C ASN A 180 -4.41 1.24 9.59
N TYR A 181 -5.07 1.01 8.46
CA TYR A 181 -6.06 -0.02 8.29
C TYR A 181 -5.92 -0.66 6.91
N LEU A 182 -5.86 -1.98 6.88
CA LEU A 182 -5.89 -2.75 5.65
C LEU A 182 -7.22 -2.61 4.91
N ALA A 183 -8.34 -2.75 5.62
CA ALA A 183 -9.66 -2.90 5.01
C ALA A 183 -10.77 -2.25 5.82
N TYR A 184 -11.90 -1.98 5.17
CA TYR A 184 -13.15 -1.63 5.82
C TYR A 184 -14.21 -2.69 5.55
N TRP A 185 -14.85 -3.21 6.60
CA TRP A 185 -15.88 -4.24 6.47
C TRP A 185 -17.08 -3.91 7.36
N SER A 186 -18.24 -3.75 6.71
CA SER A 186 -19.51 -3.33 7.30
C SER A 186 -19.47 -1.92 7.88
N ASN A 187 -19.20 -1.78 9.17
CA ASN A 187 -19.26 -0.52 9.91
C ASN A 187 -17.94 -0.16 10.62
N ALA A 188 -16.88 -0.94 10.42
CA ALA A 188 -15.61 -0.72 11.08
C ALA A 188 -14.40 -1.08 10.21
N ALA A 189 -13.32 -0.33 10.44
CA ALA A 189 -12.01 -0.56 9.86
C ALA A 189 -11.32 -1.78 10.50
N ARG A 190 -10.47 -2.45 9.72
CA ARG A 190 -9.70 -3.64 10.09
C ARG A 190 -8.23 -3.32 9.90
N ILE A 191 -7.46 -3.49 10.97
CA ILE A 191 -6.05 -3.09 11.01
C ILE A 191 -5.22 -3.96 10.05
N ASP A 192 -5.46 -5.26 10.03
CA ASP A 192 -4.69 -6.24 9.27
C ASP A 192 -5.61 -7.32 8.65
N LEU A 193 -4.98 -8.26 7.95
CA LEU A 193 -5.65 -9.37 7.27
C LEU A 193 -6.30 -10.33 8.28
N ALA A 194 -5.66 -10.60 9.42
CA ALA A 194 -6.21 -11.47 10.46
C ALA A 194 -7.53 -10.92 11.04
N ALA A 195 -7.59 -9.60 11.30
CA ALA A 195 -8.79 -8.92 11.75
C ALA A 195 -9.90 -8.95 10.68
N LEU A 196 -9.56 -8.87 9.39
CA LEU A 196 -10.53 -9.00 8.30
C LEU A 196 -11.07 -10.44 8.18
N GLN A 197 -10.21 -11.45 8.22
CA GLN A 197 -10.59 -12.87 8.16
C GLN A 197 -11.57 -13.21 9.28
N SER A 198 -11.27 -12.76 10.51
CA SER A 198 -12.09 -13.02 11.69
C SER A 198 -13.53 -12.50 11.56
N VAL A 199 -13.72 -11.31 10.98
CA VAL A 199 -15.07 -10.69 10.88
C VAL A 199 -15.81 -11.03 9.60
N SER A 200 -15.09 -11.33 8.51
CA SER A 200 -15.69 -11.61 7.20
C SER A 200 -16.01 -13.09 6.98
N GLY A 201 -15.25 -13.99 7.62
CA GLY A 201 -15.25 -15.42 7.29
C GLY A 201 -14.75 -15.70 5.86
N LYS A 202 -13.96 -14.79 5.30
CA LYS A 202 -13.41 -14.78 3.94
C LYS A 202 -11.88 -14.59 3.99
N GLU A 203 -11.23 -14.49 2.83
CA GLU A 203 -9.80 -14.19 2.70
C GLU A 203 -8.87 -15.25 3.30
N ALA A 204 -9.27 -16.52 3.29
CA ALA A 204 -8.52 -17.60 3.93
C ALA A 204 -7.13 -17.84 3.32
N ASN A 205 -6.99 -17.62 2.01
CA ASN A 205 -5.78 -17.79 1.22
C ASN A 205 -5.25 -16.46 0.64
N SER A 206 -5.84 -15.34 1.06
CA SER A 206 -5.39 -14.01 0.64
C SER A 206 -4.06 -13.64 1.31
N LEU A 207 -3.35 -12.71 0.69
CA LEU A 207 -2.07 -12.19 1.13
C LEU A 207 -2.16 -10.68 1.40
N SER A 208 -1.16 -10.14 2.08
CA SER A 208 -0.96 -8.70 2.27
C SER A 208 0.51 -8.36 2.08
N VAL A 209 0.93 -8.25 0.82
CA VAL A 209 2.33 -7.98 0.45
C VAL A 209 2.41 -6.79 -0.50
N PHE A 210 3.49 -6.02 -0.40
CA PHE A 210 3.73 -4.93 -1.32
C PHE A 210 3.95 -5.49 -2.74
N PRO A 211 3.21 -5.02 -3.77
CA PRO A 211 3.18 -5.69 -5.07
C PRO A 211 4.38 -5.41 -5.97
N HIS A 212 5.30 -4.50 -5.65
CA HIS A 212 6.49 -4.23 -6.48
C HIS A 212 6.17 -4.09 -7.99
N TYR A 213 5.24 -3.17 -8.31
CA TYR A 213 4.90 -2.88 -9.70
C TYR A 213 6.06 -2.21 -10.43
N THR A 214 6.21 -2.50 -11.73
CA THR A 214 7.23 -1.93 -12.61
C THR A 214 7.20 -0.40 -12.62
N SER A 215 6.01 0.21 -12.61
CA SER A 215 5.85 1.64 -12.37
C SER A 215 4.49 1.98 -11.74
N THR A 216 4.16 3.27 -11.64
CA THR A 216 2.85 3.70 -11.14
C THR A 216 1.69 3.29 -12.06
N THR A 217 1.92 3.23 -13.37
CA THR A 217 0.89 2.92 -14.38
C THR A 217 1.10 1.60 -15.09
N ASP A 218 2.31 1.05 -15.00
CA ASP A 218 2.66 -0.27 -15.51
C ASP A 218 2.63 -1.24 -14.32
N LEU A 219 1.57 -2.05 -14.24
CA LEU A 219 1.24 -2.86 -13.08
C LEU A 219 1.65 -4.33 -13.23
N HIS A 220 2.61 -4.62 -14.10
CA HIS A 220 3.37 -5.87 -14.03
C HIS A 220 4.11 -5.93 -12.69
N THR A 221 3.96 -7.04 -11.99
CA THR A 221 4.54 -7.25 -10.65
C THR A 221 5.78 -8.12 -10.74
N VAL A 222 6.77 -7.84 -9.89
CA VAL A 222 7.93 -8.73 -9.71
C VAL A 222 7.94 -9.40 -8.33
N ALA A 223 6.87 -9.25 -7.54
CA ALA A 223 6.83 -9.73 -6.17
C ALA A 223 6.73 -11.28 -6.13
N PRO A 224 7.78 -12.00 -5.71
CA PRO A 224 7.82 -13.47 -5.78
C PRO A 224 6.74 -14.14 -4.93
N TRP A 225 6.23 -13.43 -3.92
CA TRP A 225 5.14 -13.86 -3.03
C TRP A 225 3.78 -13.99 -3.71
N LEU A 226 3.60 -13.39 -4.90
CA LEU A 226 2.35 -13.43 -5.66
C LEU A 226 2.36 -14.50 -6.76
N ASN A 227 3.54 -15.04 -7.08
CA ASN A 227 3.72 -16.07 -8.10
C ASN A 227 3.19 -17.42 -7.61
N GLY A 228 2.29 -18.03 -8.38
CA GLY A 228 1.62 -19.29 -8.09
C GLY A 228 0.71 -19.27 -6.86
N ALA A 229 0.41 -18.09 -6.32
CA ALA A 229 -0.35 -17.93 -5.08
C ALA A 229 -1.87 -17.89 -5.29
N GLY A 230 -2.34 -17.81 -6.54
CA GLY A 230 -3.75 -17.76 -6.89
C GLY A 230 -4.42 -19.13 -7.03
N THR A 231 -5.69 -19.11 -7.45
CA THR A 231 -6.49 -20.31 -7.73
C THR A 231 -7.03 -20.32 -9.16
N SER A 232 -7.06 -21.46 -9.85
CA SER A 232 -7.56 -21.52 -11.23
C SER A 232 -9.05 -21.13 -11.34
N LEU A 233 -9.37 -20.26 -12.30
CA LEU A 233 -10.75 -19.83 -12.60
C LEU A 233 -11.01 -20.02 -14.10
N SER A 234 -11.97 -20.86 -14.45
CA SER A 234 -12.25 -21.27 -15.84
C SER A 234 -12.67 -20.15 -16.78
N GLU A 235 -13.15 -19.05 -16.20
CA GLU A 235 -13.66 -17.86 -16.86
C GLU A 235 -12.53 -16.97 -17.41
N VAL A 236 -11.29 -17.14 -16.91
CA VAL A 236 -10.12 -16.34 -17.28
C VAL A 236 -8.94 -17.27 -17.48
N ILE A 237 -8.62 -17.57 -18.74
CA ILE A 237 -7.63 -18.61 -19.12
C ILE A 237 -6.25 -18.09 -19.49
N ASP A 238 -6.14 -16.78 -19.71
CA ASP A 238 -4.90 -16.06 -19.97
C ASP A 238 -4.89 -14.75 -19.18
N ASP A 239 -3.78 -14.05 -19.16
CA ASP A 239 -3.57 -12.80 -18.43
C ASP A 239 -3.81 -11.55 -19.32
N ILE A 240 -3.31 -10.38 -18.92
CA ILE A 240 -3.47 -9.15 -19.70
C ILE A 240 -2.65 -9.15 -21.00
N ASP A 241 -1.49 -9.80 -21.02
CA ASP A 241 -0.57 -9.89 -22.16
C ASP A 241 -0.85 -11.09 -23.08
N GLY A 242 -1.72 -12.01 -22.62
CA GLY A 242 -2.12 -13.20 -23.35
C GLY A 242 -1.33 -14.45 -22.99
N ASP A 243 -0.55 -14.41 -21.91
CA ASP A 243 0.13 -15.57 -21.35
C ASP A 243 -0.88 -16.47 -20.64
N ALA A 244 -0.78 -17.78 -20.92
CA ALA A 244 -1.74 -18.76 -20.45
C ALA A 244 -1.59 -19.00 -18.94
N ARG A 245 -2.71 -19.03 -18.22
CA ARG A 245 -2.72 -19.30 -16.78
C ARG A 245 -2.40 -20.76 -16.47
N GLY A 246 -1.47 -20.95 -15.54
CA GLY A 246 -1.08 -22.27 -15.04
C GLY A 246 -2.11 -22.92 -14.11
N GLY A 247 -1.80 -24.11 -13.60
CA GLY A 247 -2.62 -24.77 -12.57
C GLY A 247 -2.61 -24.05 -11.22
N THR A 248 -1.54 -23.30 -10.96
CA THR A 248 -1.37 -22.36 -9.85
C THR A 248 -1.09 -20.99 -10.48
N PRO A 249 -2.12 -20.22 -10.84
CA PRO A 249 -1.93 -18.92 -11.46
C PRO A 249 -1.42 -17.89 -10.45
N ASP A 250 -0.94 -16.78 -10.97
CA ASP A 250 -0.47 -15.65 -10.17
C ASP A 250 -1.65 -14.81 -9.69
N ILE A 251 -1.50 -14.17 -8.53
CA ILE A 251 -2.46 -13.18 -8.06
C ILE A 251 -2.24 -11.89 -8.84
N GLY A 252 -3.25 -11.40 -9.55
CA GLY A 252 -3.20 -10.19 -10.36
C GLY A 252 -3.45 -10.43 -11.85
N ALA A 253 -3.36 -9.34 -12.62
CA ALA A 253 -3.66 -9.31 -14.05
C ALA A 253 -2.56 -9.87 -14.95
N ASP A 254 -1.41 -10.24 -14.39
CA ASP A 254 -0.16 -10.58 -15.06
C ASP A 254 0.32 -11.95 -14.57
N GLU A 255 0.69 -12.85 -15.47
CA GLU A 255 1.41 -14.10 -15.17
C GLU A 255 2.91 -13.87 -15.42
N PHE A 256 3.75 -14.12 -14.42
CA PHE A 256 5.17 -13.81 -14.47
C PHE A 256 6.01 -14.95 -13.90
N VAL A 257 7.31 -14.91 -14.22
CA VAL A 257 8.29 -15.78 -13.58
C VAL A 257 9.24 -14.89 -12.79
N PRO A 258 9.22 -14.93 -11.44
CA PRO A 258 10.14 -14.13 -10.65
C PRO A 258 11.58 -14.56 -10.92
N ASP A 259 12.51 -13.61 -10.83
CA ASP A 259 13.94 -13.92 -10.87
C ASP A 259 14.28 -14.94 -9.77
N PRO A 260 14.90 -16.09 -10.07
CA PRO A 260 15.23 -17.11 -9.07
C PRO A 260 16.08 -16.58 -7.90
N THR A 261 16.82 -15.49 -8.10
CA THR A 261 17.63 -14.85 -7.06
C THR A 261 16.79 -14.07 -6.04
N THR A 262 15.51 -13.78 -6.32
CA THR A 262 14.60 -13.03 -5.44
C THR A 262 13.61 -13.93 -4.69
N THR A 263 13.57 -15.24 -4.96
CA THR A 263 12.56 -16.14 -4.38
C THR A 263 12.92 -16.73 -3.02
N THR A 264 14.13 -16.46 -2.52
CA THR A 264 14.58 -16.92 -1.20
C THR A 264 14.54 -15.76 -0.21
N PRO A 265 13.67 -15.82 0.82
CA PRO A 265 13.63 -14.80 1.88
C PRO A 265 14.97 -14.68 2.61
N LEU A 266 15.27 -13.47 3.07
CA LEU A 266 16.49 -13.18 3.81
C LEU A 266 16.45 -13.79 5.21
N ALA A 267 17.62 -14.19 5.71
CA ALA A 267 17.80 -14.71 7.06
C ALA A 267 19.23 -14.47 7.54
N GLY A 268 19.39 -13.95 8.76
CA GLY A 268 20.70 -13.77 9.38
C GLY A 268 21.30 -12.38 9.18
N ILE A 269 22.62 -12.33 9.03
CA ILE A 269 23.40 -11.08 9.09
C ILE A 269 23.92 -10.73 7.70
N TYR A 270 23.70 -9.48 7.30
CA TYR A 270 24.25 -8.89 6.09
C TYR A 270 24.99 -7.59 6.43
N THR A 271 25.78 -7.08 5.50
CA THR A 271 26.57 -5.86 5.66
C THR A 271 26.19 -4.80 4.65
N ILE A 272 26.16 -3.53 5.09
CA ILE A 272 25.89 -2.37 4.24
C ILE A 272 27.14 -1.49 4.21
N GLY A 273 27.61 -1.12 3.03
CA GLY A 273 28.76 -0.24 2.82
C GLY A 273 29.70 -0.74 1.74
N SER A 274 30.72 0.06 1.42
CA SER A 274 31.69 -0.29 0.38
C SER A 274 32.38 -1.64 0.68
N GLY A 275 32.16 -2.63 -0.21
CA GLY A 275 32.68 -3.99 -0.06
C GLY A 275 31.85 -4.93 0.83
N GLY A 276 30.70 -4.49 1.32
CA GLY A 276 29.71 -5.33 2.00
C GLY A 276 28.78 -6.08 1.04
N ASP A 277 27.77 -6.74 1.59
CA ASP A 277 26.73 -7.45 0.84
C ASP A 277 25.88 -6.48 0.01
N TYR A 278 25.63 -5.28 0.56
CA TYR A 278 24.95 -4.17 -0.11
C TYR A 278 25.83 -2.91 -0.08
N ALA A 279 25.83 -2.12 -1.15
CA ALA A 279 26.64 -0.91 -1.20
C ALA A 279 26.02 0.25 -0.41
N THR A 280 24.69 0.33 -0.39
CA THR A 280 23.90 1.42 0.23
C THR A 280 22.77 0.88 1.11
N PHE A 281 22.14 1.76 1.89
CA PHE A 281 20.92 1.38 2.61
C PHE A 281 19.78 1.09 1.64
N ALA A 282 19.63 1.89 0.59
CA ALA A 282 18.62 1.68 -0.45
C ALA A 282 18.70 0.27 -1.05
N ASP A 283 19.90 -0.19 -1.46
CA ASP A 283 20.07 -1.53 -2.04
C ASP A 283 19.62 -2.64 -1.08
N ALA A 284 19.90 -2.49 0.21
CA ALA A 284 19.55 -3.48 1.24
C ALA A 284 18.03 -3.48 1.52
N VAL A 285 17.42 -2.30 1.50
CA VAL A 285 15.97 -2.14 1.67
C VAL A 285 15.20 -2.68 0.48
N ASP A 286 15.61 -2.35 -0.74
CA ASP A 286 14.98 -2.87 -1.96
C ASP A 286 14.99 -4.42 -1.97
N ASP A 287 16.10 -5.04 -1.55
CA ASP A 287 16.21 -6.50 -1.52
C ASP A 287 15.34 -7.15 -0.43
N VAL A 288 15.32 -6.61 0.79
CA VAL A 288 14.51 -7.19 1.89
C VAL A 288 13.02 -6.95 1.69
N GLU A 289 12.61 -5.84 1.07
CA GLU A 289 11.21 -5.59 0.73
C GLU A 289 10.70 -6.54 -0.35
N LEU A 290 11.55 -6.91 -1.30
CA LEU A 290 11.21 -7.83 -2.39
C LEU A 290 11.22 -9.29 -1.91
N LYS A 291 12.30 -9.70 -1.25
CA LYS A 291 12.50 -11.09 -0.79
C LYS A 291 11.73 -11.43 0.47
N GLY A 292 11.44 -10.44 1.31
CA GLY A 292 10.96 -10.66 2.66
C GLY A 292 11.98 -11.36 3.56
N VAL A 293 11.51 -11.85 4.71
CA VAL A 293 12.33 -12.55 5.71
C VAL A 293 11.71 -13.88 6.12
N SER A 294 12.55 -14.85 6.49
CA SER A 294 12.12 -16.14 7.08
C SER A 294 12.72 -16.40 8.48
N ALA A 295 13.50 -15.46 8.98
CA ALA A 295 14.16 -15.43 10.29
C ALA A 295 14.56 -13.98 10.58
N PRO A 296 15.06 -13.63 11.79
CA PRO A 296 15.56 -12.28 12.03
C PRO A 296 16.65 -11.89 11.04
N VAL A 297 16.57 -10.65 10.54
CA VAL A 297 17.58 -10.07 9.64
C VAL A 297 18.27 -8.91 10.33
N THR A 298 19.59 -8.88 10.27
CA THR A 298 20.40 -7.76 10.76
C THR A 298 21.31 -7.24 9.66
N PHE A 299 21.14 -5.97 9.32
CA PHE A 299 22.04 -5.20 8.48
C PHE A 299 23.08 -4.48 9.35
N ASN A 300 24.31 -5.01 9.35
CA ASN A 300 25.49 -4.41 9.97
C ASN A 300 26.13 -3.39 9.04
N VAL A 301 25.92 -2.12 9.31
CA VAL A 301 26.41 -1.00 8.52
C VAL A 301 27.88 -0.76 8.85
N LEU A 302 28.73 -0.80 7.83
CA LEU A 302 30.15 -0.52 7.92
C LEU A 302 30.37 0.97 8.18
N ASN A 303 31.44 1.29 8.90
CA ASN A 303 31.79 2.66 9.27
C ASN A 303 31.83 3.58 8.04
N GLY A 304 31.22 4.76 8.16
CA GLY A 304 31.19 5.72 7.05
C GLY A 304 30.03 6.70 7.14
N THR A 305 29.97 7.56 6.13
CA THR A 305 28.89 8.52 5.95
C THR A 305 28.11 8.15 4.69
N TYR A 306 26.81 7.95 4.86
CA TYR A 306 25.85 7.60 3.83
C TYR A 306 24.96 8.82 3.59
N THR A 307 25.01 9.39 2.39
CA THR A 307 24.20 10.56 2.02
C THR A 307 23.05 10.13 1.13
N GLU A 308 22.01 9.61 1.75
CA GLU A 308 20.84 9.02 1.10
C GLU A 308 19.61 9.09 2.00
N GLN A 309 18.47 8.74 1.44
CA GLN A 309 17.21 8.58 2.13
C GLN A 309 16.87 7.09 2.21
N VAL A 310 16.33 6.65 3.34
CA VAL A 310 15.91 5.25 3.54
C VAL A 310 14.41 5.20 3.74
N SER A 311 13.67 4.54 2.85
CA SER A 311 12.22 4.38 2.95
C SER A 311 11.87 2.92 2.99
N VAL A 312 11.26 2.46 4.08
CA VAL A 312 10.89 1.06 4.28
C VAL A 312 9.36 0.92 4.22
N VAL A 313 8.85 0.01 3.39
CA VAL A 313 7.44 -0.44 3.39
C VAL A 313 7.30 -1.78 4.14
N SER A 314 6.08 -2.31 4.26
CA SER A 314 5.85 -3.61 4.90
C SER A 314 6.75 -4.71 4.30
N ILE A 315 7.45 -5.43 5.16
CA ILE A 315 8.38 -6.49 4.77
C ILE A 315 7.67 -7.85 4.92
N PRO A 316 7.48 -8.62 3.83
CA PRO A 316 6.86 -9.95 3.92
C PRO A 316 7.59 -10.86 4.91
N GLY A 317 6.83 -11.58 5.73
CA GLY A 317 7.38 -12.49 6.75
C GLY A 317 7.92 -11.82 8.02
N SER A 318 8.01 -10.49 8.07
CA SER A 318 8.47 -9.80 9.29
C SER A 318 7.48 -9.94 10.44
N SER A 319 8.01 -10.09 11.64
CA SER A 319 7.23 -10.23 12.88
C SER A 319 8.04 -9.75 14.08
N THR A 320 7.45 -9.75 15.28
CA THR A 320 8.18 -9.46 16.51
C THR A 320 9.31 -10.46 16.78
N GLU A 321 9.15 -11.69 16.29
CA GLU A 321 10.11 -12.80 16.36
C GLU A 321 11.15 -12.72 15.24
N ASP A 322 10.75 -12.28 14.05
CA ASP A 322 11.59 -12.15 12.84
C ASP A 322 11.69 -10.68 12.35
N PRO A 323 12.30 -9.78 13.14
CA PRO A 323 12.38 -8.36 12.81
C PRO A 323 13.55 -8.06 11.87
N VAL A 324 13.48 -6.89 11.23
CA VAL A 324 14.59 -6.33 10.43
C VAL A 324 15.30 -5.25 11.22
N THR A 325 16.60 -5.44 11.45
CA THR A 325 17.43 -4.54 12.28
C THR A 325 18.50 -3.86 11.44
N PHE A 326 18.56 -2.53 11.51
CA PHE A 326 19.66 -1.72 10.97
C PHE A 326 20.55 -1.25 12.12
N GLN A 327 21.85 -1.53 12.06
CA GLN A 327 22.78 -1.14 13.11
C GLN A 327 24.20 -0.89 12.63
N SER A 328 24.98 -0.09 13.35
CA SER A 328 26.44 -0.06 13.15
C SER A 328 27.06 -1.43 13.42
N GLN A 329 27.97 -1.85 12.53
CA GLN A 329 28.77 -3.06 12.73
C GLN A 329 29.68 -2.93 13.95
N SER A 330 30.19 -1.73 14.25
CA SER A 330 31.09 -1.50 15.40
C SER A 330 30.35 -1.47 16.73
N GLY A 331 29.02 -1.35 16.71
CA GLY A 331 28.20 -1.10 17.89
C GLY A 331 28.31 0.32 18.44
N ASN A 332 29.01 1.23 17.73
CA ASN A 332 29.14 2.64 18.10
C ASN A 332 28.37 3.51 17.10
N ALA A 333 27.39 4.27 17.61
CA ALA A 333 26.57 5.18 16.81
C ALA A 333 27.38 6.24 16.06
N ALA A 334 28.50 6.71 16.62
CA ALA A 334 29.31 7.75 15.99
C ALA A 334 30.07 7.29 14.73
N ASP A 335 30.21 5.98 14.51
CA ASP A 335 30.99 5.44 13.39
C ASP A 335 30.20 5.37 12.08
N VAL A 336 28.87 5.44 12.14
CA VAL A 336 27.97 5.38 10.99
C VAL A 336 27.05 6.58 11.01
N THR A 337 27.15 7.45 10.00
CA THR A 337 26.24 8.59 9.81
C THR A 337 25.38 8.39 8.57
N LEU A 338 24.07 8.30 8.75
CA LEU A 338 23.08 8.46 7.68
C LEU A 338 22.60 9.91 7.65
N PHE A 339 22.79 10.60 6.54
CA PHE A 339 22.54 12.03 6.39
C PHE A 339 21.69 12.35 5.16
N TYR A 340 20.68 13.20 5.34
CA TYR A 340 19.96 13.80 4.23
C TYR A 340 19.50 15.22 4.54
N ALA A 341 19.69 16.14 3.58
CA ALA A 341 19.29 17.53 3.69
C ALA A 341 18.04 17.80 2.84
N ALA A 342 16.86 17.67 3.45
CA ALA A 342 15.59 17.89 2.78
C ALA A 342 15.43 19.31 2.20
N SER A 343 14.80 19.38 1.03
CA SER A 343 14.59 20.61 0.27
C SER A 343 13.12 21.04 0.19
N GLY A 344 12.19 20.14 0.46
CA GLY A 344 10.74 20.35 0.40
C GLY A 344 9.98 19.49 1.40
N ALA A 345 8.65 19.51 1.31
CA ALA A 345 7.79 18.73 2.21
C ALA A 345 7.77 17.22 1.87
N ASN A 346 7.86 16.88 0.58
CA ASN A 346 7.73 15.50 0.09
C ASN A 346 8.97 14.64 0.41
N ASP A 347 10.15 15.27 0.55
CA ASP A 347 11.42 14.63 0.89
C ASP A 347 11.86 14.94 2.33
N ASN A 348 10.98 15.49 3.18
CA ASN A 348 11.34 15.90 4.53
C ASN A 348 11.47 14.71 5.50
N TRP A 349 12.54 13.93 5.41
CA TRP A 349 12.88 12.81 6.29
C TRP A 349 14.28 12.27 5.93
N VAL A 350 14.94 11.59 6.85
CA VAL A 350 16.17 10.82 6.59
C VAL A 350 15.84 9.34 6.50
N PHE A 351 15.05 8.85 7.46
CA PHE A 351 14.53 7.49 7.52
C PHE A 351 12.99 7.52 7.59
N LEU A 352 12.32 6.88 6.65
CA LEU A 352 10.87 6.78 6.55
C LEU A 352 10.44 5.34 6.76
N LEU A 353 9.53 5.12 7.72
CA LEU A 353 8.77 3.89 7.85
C LEU A 353 7.36 4.15 7.31
N TYR A 354 7.01 3.48 6.21
CA TYR A 354 5.79 3.70 5.44
C TYR A 354 4.87 2.47 5.51
N GLY A 355 4.16 2.35 6.63
CA GLY A 355 3.40 1.14 6.97
C GLY A 355 4.29 -0.08 7.24
N ALA A 356 5.56 0.13 7.56
CA ALA A 356 6.53 -0.92 7.86
C ALA A 356 6.58 -1.22 9.36
N ASP A 357 6.13 -2.40 9.74
CA ASP A 357 6.16 -2.90 11.12
C ASP A 357 7.45 -3.71 11.38
N ASN A 358 7.73 -3.98 12.66
CA ASN A 358 8.81 -4.90 13.09
C ASN A 358 10.23 -4.48 12.67
N VAL A 359 10.47 -3.17 12.60
CA VAL A 359 11.79 -2.60 12.26
C VAL A 359 12.51 -2.10 13.51
N ARG A 360 13.82 -2.38 13.59
CA ARG A 360 14.72 -1.85 14.62
C ARG A 360 15.80 -0.96 14.01
N ILE A 361 16.00 0.22 14.59
CA ILE A 361 17.04 1.18 14.20
C ILE A 361 17.90 1.43 15.42
N ARG A 362 19.17 1.01 15.41
CA ARG A 362 20.02 1.11 16.60
C ARG A 362 21.50 1.35 16.36
N ASN A 363 22.18 2.01 17.31
CA ASN A 363 23.61 2.29 17.21
C ASN A 363 23.99 3.02 15.90
N LEU A 364 23.20 4.01 15.48
CA LEU A 364 23.46 4.82 14.28
C LEU A 364 23.41 6.32 14.61
N THR A 365 24.17 7.12 13.88
CA THR A 365 23.93 8.57 13.80
C THR A 365 23.00 8.85 12.62
N LEU A 366 21.83 9.44 12.87
CA LEU A 366 20.92 9.91 11.83
C LEU A 366 20.86 11.44 11.90
N ALA A 367 21.14 12.11 10.78
CA ALA A 367 21.29 13.56 10.75
C ALA A 367 20.48 14.19 9.61
N SER A 368 19.65 15.18 9.94
CA SER A 368 18.96 16.00 8.95
C SER A 368 19.77 17.25 8.59
N ASN A 369 19.11 18.30 8.10
CA ASN A 369 19.76 19.52 7.61
C ASN A 369 20.57 20.25 8.72
N ASN A 370 21.85 20.53 8.48
CA ASN A 370 22.72 21.29 9.39
C ASN A 370 22.76 22.81 9.12
N ALA A 371 21.93 23.31 8.19
CA ALA A 371 21.83 24.72 7.90
C ALA A 371 21.23 25.51 9.09
N PRO A 372 21.57 26.80 9.26
CA PRO A 372 20.94 27.64 10.27
C PRO A 372 19.46 27.89 9.94
N LEU A 373 18.55 27.60 10.87
CA LEU A 373 17.12 27.87 10.77
C LEU A 373 16.45 27.28 9.50
N PRO A 374 16.59 25.97 9.23
CA PRO A 374 15.98 25.40 8.03
C PRO A 374 14.47 25.29 8.19
N THR A 375 13.78 25.13 7.06
CA THR A 375 12.32 24.92 7.04
C THR A 375 11.95 23.46 7.21
N TYR A 376 12.81 22.54 6.77
CA TYR A 376 12.63 21.09 6.77
C TYR A 376 13.84 20.43 7.42
N GLY A 377 13.62 19.34 8.16
CA GLY A 377 14.67 18.66 8.89
C GLY A 377 14.19 17.51 9.78
N ARG A 378 13.13 16.79 9.37
CA ARG A 378 12.75 15.55 10.06
C ARG A 378 13.84 14.50 9.92
N VAL A 379 14.07 13.72 10.98
CA VAL A 379 15.04 12.62 10.95
C VAL A 379 14.33 11.32 10.68
N ILE A 380 13.47 10.87 11.60
CA ILE A 380 12.67 9.65 11.43
C ILE A 380 11.20 10.05 11.26
N TYR A 381 10.59 9.59 10.16
CA TYR A 381 9.17 9.77 9.89
C TYR A 381 8.46 8.41 9.87
N MET A 382 7.40 8.27 10.67
CA MET A 382 6.56 7.07 10.69
C MET A 382 5.16 7.41 10.20
N VAL A 383 4.66 6.62 9.25
CA VAL A 383 3.40 6.87 8.55
C VAL A 383 2.59 5.58 8.47
N GLY A 384 1.27 5.68 8.67
CA GLY A 384 0.37 4.56 8.38
C GLY A 384 0.27 3.52 9.47
N GLY A 385 0.43 3.92 10.74
CA GLY A 385 0.18 3.00 11.87
C GLY A 385 1.32 2.05 12.21
N VAL A 386 2.54 2.33 11.71
CA VAL A 386 3.79 1.60 12.01
C VAL A 386 3.84 1.09 13.45
N ASP A 387 3.89 -0.23 13.62
CA ASP A 387 3.82 -0.92 14.89
C ASP A 387 5.07 -1.78 15.16
N SER A 388 5.30 -2.13 16.43
CA SER A 388 6.43 -2.95 16.88
C SER A 388 7.80 -2.41 16.42
N VAL A 389 8.00 -1.10 16.54
CA VAL A 389 9.27 -0.43 16.19
C VAL A 389 10.11 -0.14 17.42
N GLU A 390 11.42 -0.37 17.28
CA GLU A 390 12.43 -0.03 18.27
C GLU A 390 13.45 0.96 17.70
N ILE A 391 13.63 2.09 18.39
CA ILE A 391 14.65 3.10 18.08
C ILE A 391 15.53 3.21 19.32
N SER A 392 16.72 2.60 19.28
CA SER A 392 17.57 2.43 20.47
C SER A 392 19.04 2.84 20.25
N ASP A 393 19.68 3.44 21.26
CA ASP A 393 21.13 3.70 21.25
C ASP A 393 21.64 4.55 20.05
N ASN A 394 20.79 5.43 19.50
CA ASN A 394 21.14 6.28 18.35
C ASN A 394 21.57 7.69 18.77
N ILE A 395 22.30 8.36 17.88
CA ILE A 395 22.50 9.82 17.90
C ILE A 395 21.59 10.43 16.83
N LEU A 396 20.56 11.16 17.24
CA LEU A 396 19.54 11.73 16.37
C LEU A 396 19.71 13.25 16.30
N ASN A 397 20.34 13.71 15.21
CA ASN A 397 20.68 15.11 14.98
C ASN A 397 19.62 15.75 14.07
N GLY A 398 18.73 16.55 14.65
CA GLY A 398 17.89 17.47 13.87
C GLY A 398 18.60 18.79 13.60
N SER A 399 17.82 19.81 13.23
CA SER A 399 18.36 21.12 12.86
C SER A 399 18.21 22.18 13.95
N SER A 400 19.19 23.08 14.07
CA SER A 400 19.06 24.26 14.93
C SER A 400 17.95 25.18 14.41
N THR A 401 16.96 25.48 15.24
CA THR A 401 15.75 26.18 14.79
C THR A 401 15.15 27.12 15.82
N THR A 402 14.39 28.12 15.35
CA THR A 402 13.44 28.95 16.13
C THR A 402 11.97 28.52 16.08
N SER A 403 11.66 27.52 15.26
CA SER A 403 10.32 26.97 15.06
C SER A 403 9.86 25.99 16.15
N THR A 404 8.55 25.86 16.32
CA THR A 404 7.86 24.81 17.10
C THR A 404 7.14 23.79 16.22
N ASN A 405 7.28 23.88 14.89
CA ASN A 405 6.58 23.02 13.93
C ASN A 405 7.20 21.61 13.86
N ALA A 406 6.63 20.66 14.60
CA ALA A 406 7.05 19.27 14.61
C ALA A 406 6.89 18.56 13.26
N ALA A 407 5.87 18.91 12.47
CA ALA A 407 5.62 18.27 11.17
C ALA A 407 6.76 18.52 10.18
N ASN A 408 7.48 19.63 10.33
CA ASN A 408 8.61 19.94 9.48
C ASN A 408 9.99 19.69 10.12
N LEU A 409 10.12 19.88 11.44
CA LEU A 409 11.40 19.96 12.14
C LEU A 409 11.47 19.10 13.42
N GLY A 410 10.52 18.18 13.60
CA GLY A 410 10.58 17.18 14.65
C GLY A 410 11.64 16.11 14.32
N ILE A 411 12.36 15.61 15.33
CA ILE A 411 13.38 14.59 15.11
C ILE A 411 12.71 13.25 14.78
N ILE A 412 11.87 12.75 15.70
CA ILE A 412 10.95 11.65 15.44
C ILE A 412 9.54 12.24 15.29
N TYR A 413 8.91 11.99 14.16
CA TYR A 413 7.57 12.48 13.86
C TYR A 413 6.65 11.34 13.40
N ALA A 414 5.44 11.30 13.96
CA ALA A 414 4.35 10.46 13.51
C ALA A 414 3.02 11.19 13.75
N ASN A 415 2.13 11.16 12.77
CA ASN A 415 0.79 11.73 12.87
C ASN A 415 -0.27 10.73 12.41
N ASP A 416 -1.49 10.91 12.88
CA ASP A 416 -2.65 10.08 12.55
C ASP A 416 -2.30 8.59 12.64
N SER A 417 -1.71 8.17 13.76
CA SER A 417 -1.07 6.86 13.85
C SER A 417 -1.78 5.92 14.83
N HIS A 418 -2.14 4.73 14.37
CA HIS A 418 -2.71 3.67 15.21
C HIS A 418 -1.74 2.51 15.33
N TYR A 419 -1.20 2.30 16.53
CA TYR A 419 -0.21 1.26 16.82
C TYR A 419 -0.38 0.77 18.27
N ARG A 420 0.36 -0.26 18.66
CA ARG A 420 0.28 -0.89 19.99
C ARG A 420 1.62 -1.02 20.70
N SER A 421 2.73 -0.81 20.01
CA SER A 421 4.08 -0.93 20.57
C SER A 421 5.07 -0.05 19.83
N ARG A 422 5.65 0.92 20.53
CA ARG A 422 6.81 1.69 20.05
C ARG A 422 7.78 1.94 21.19
N ILE A 423 9.02 1.54 21.01
CA ILE A 423 10.08 1.70 22.00
C ILE A 423 11.11 2.69 21.46
N ILE A 424 11.32 3.77 22.20
CA ILE A 424 12.31 4.81 21.90
C ILE A 424 13.20 4.93 23.14
N GLU A 425 14.40 4.37 23.10
CA GLU A 425 15.25 4.30 24.29
C GLU A 425 16.73 4.57 24.10
N ASN A 426 17.39 5.08 25.13
CA ASN A 426 18.84 5.31 25.16
C ASN A 426 19.39 6.17 24.01
N ASN A 427 18.56 7.00 23.37
CA ASN A 427 19.00 7.85 22.27
C ASN A 427 19.46 9.22 22.77
N GLU A 428 20.35 9.84 22.00
CA GLU A 428 20.75 11.23 22.13
C GLU A 428 20.04 12.08 21.07
N PHE A 429 19.14 12.97 21.50
CA PHE A 429 18.42 13.90 20.61
C PHE A 429 19.08 15.28 20.64
N ASN A 430 19.53 15.75 19.48
CA ASN A 430 20.26 17.00 19.34
C ASN A 430 19.60 17.92 18.32
N ASN A 431 19.22 19.13 18.75
CA ASN A 431 18.64 20.19 17.92
C ASN A 431 17.32 19.81 17.20
N GLY A 432 16.34 20.69 17.24
CA GLY A 432 15.08 20.47 16.51
C GLY A 432 13.92 21.17 17.18
N SER A 433 12.75 21.17 16.52
CA SER A 433 11.56 21.76 17.13
C SER A 433 11.00 20.88 18.24
N VAL A 434 10.94 19.56 18.01
CA VAL A 434 10.45 18.57 18.98
C VAL A 434 11.31 17.32 18.87
N GLY A 435 11.73 16.74 19.99
CA GLY A 435 12.47 15.46 19.99
C GLY A 435 11.59 14.31 19.51
N VAL A 436 10.54 13.99 20.26
CA VAL A 436 9.55 12.97 19.89
C VAL A 436 8.17 13.63 19.77
N SER A 437 7.56 13.59 18.59
CA SER A 437 6.20 14.06 18.35
C SER A 437 5.37 12.93 17.76
N ILE A 438 4.47 12.36 18.57
CA ILE A 438 3.59 11.28 18.15
C ILE A 438 2.14 11.63 18.45
N GLU A 439 1.34 11.71 17.39
CA GLU A 439 -0.10 11.89 17.46
C GLU A 439 -0.81 10.60 17.05
N GLY A 440 -1.61 10.07 17.97
CA GLY A 440 -2.54 8.97 17.73
C GLY A 440 -3.67 9.38 16.78
N LEU A 441 -4.59 8.47 16.47
CA LEU A 441 -5.66 8.77 15.50
C LEU A 441 -6.67 9.80 16.02
N SER A 442 -7.24 9.58 17.21
CA SER A 442 -8.31 10.45 17.72
C SER A 442 -8.59 10.18 19.20
N THR A 443 -9.48 10.98 19.80
CA THR A 443 -9.99 10.74 21.15
C THR A 443 -10.83 9.46 21.29
N SER A 444 -11.29 8.86 20.19
CA SER A 444 -12.08 7.62 20.19
C SER A 444 -11.26 6.37 19.80
N VAL A 445 -10.07 6.56 19.23
CA VAL A 445 -9.12 5.50 18.88
C VAL A 445 -7.74 5.96 19.36
N LEU A 446 -7.46 5.67 20.63
CA LEU A 446 -6.18 5.96 21.26
C LEU A 446 -5.15 4.93 20.80
N THR A 447 -3.91 5.39 20.66
CA THR A 447 -2.76 4.51 20.45
C THR A 447 -2.15 4.07 21.78
N SER A 448 -1.49 2.92 21.82
CA SER A 448 -0.93 2.38 23.06
C SER A 448 0.50 1.88 22.94
N GLY A 449 1.11 1.57 24.08
CA GLY A 449 2.44 0.93 24.17
C GLY A 449 3.61 1.81 23.77
N THR A 450 3.45 3.14 23.83
CA THR A 450 4.55 4.10 23.66
C THR A 450 5.47 4.08 24.88
N GLN A 451 6.75 3.73 24.68
CA GLN A 451 7.78 3.74 25.71
C GLN A 451 8.91 4.69 25.30
N ILE A 452 9.18 5.71 26.11
CA ILE A 452 10.26 6.68 25.91
C ILE A 452 11.17 6.64 27.13
N LEU A 453 12.27 5.89 27.04
CA LEU A 453 13.09 5.50 28.19
C LEU A 453 14.54 5.99 28.05
N ASN A 454 15.13 6.55 29.11
CA ASN A 454 16.57 6.84 29.18
C ASN A 454 17.17 7.68 28.03
N ASN A 455 16.35 8.50 27.36
CA ASN A 455 16.82 9.37 26.28
C ASN A 455 17.37 10.70 26.84
N SER A 456 18.37 11.26 26.17
CA SER A 456 18.87 12.61 26.44
C SER A 456 18.38 13.59 25.37
N PHE A 457 17.96 14.79 25.78
CA PHE A 457 17.43 15.80 24.87
C PHE A 457 18.19 17.12 25.05
N SER A 458 18.95 17.49 24.02
CA SER A 458 19.82 18.67 24.01
C SER A 458 19.41 19.63 22.88
N ASN A 459 19.22 20.90 23.20
CA ASN A 459 18.90 21.96 22.22
C ASN A 459 17.62 21.72 21.39
N VAL A 460 16.71 20.88 21.86
CA VAL A 460 15.36 20.74 21.30
C VAL A 460 14.41 21.73 21.97
N ARG A 461 13.43 22.27 21.23
CA ARG A 461 12.45 23.19 21.84
C ARG A 461 11.45 22.54 22.79
N ARG A 462 11.06 21.31 22.46
CA ARG A 462 10.21 20.45 23.28
C ARG A 462 10.80 19.05 23.22
N GLY A 463 11.00 18.41 24.36
CA GLY A 463 11.51 17.03 24.39
C GLY A 463 10.51 16.06 23.76
N VAL A 464 9.31 15.98 24.35
CA VAL A 464 8.26 15.02 23.99
C VAL A 464 6.92 15.73 23.81
N LEU A 465 6.18 15.37 22.76
CA LEU A 465 4.82 15.78 22.47
C LEU A 465 4.00 14.55 22.08
N LEU A 466 3.07 14.15 22.95
CA LEU A 466 2.17 13.03 22.72
C LEU A 466 0.72 13.53 22.72
N THR A 467 -0.11 13.04 21.81
CA THR A 467 -1.55 13.37 21.71
C THR A 467 -2.33 12.12 21.30
N TYR A 468 -3.47 11.85 21.93
CA TYR A 468 -4.32 10.66 21.70
C TYR A 468 -3.65 9.30 22.05
N HIS A 469 -3.03 9.22 23.24
CA HIS A 469 -2.45 8.00 23.82
C HIS A 469 -3.27 7.54 25.04
N ASP A 470 -3.21 6.25 25.36
CA ASP A 470 -3.88 5.64 26.52
C ASP A 470 -3.16 5.82 27.86
#